data_AF-A0A6P0UQK7-F1
#
_entry.id   AF-A0A6P0UQK7-F1
#
_cell.length_a   1.000
_cell.length_b   1.000
_cell.length_c   1.000
_cell.angle_alpha   90.00
_cell.angle_beta   90.00
_cell.angle_gamma   90.00
#
_symmetry.space_group_name_H-M   'P 1'
#
loop_
_entity.id
_entity.type
_entity.pdbx_description
1 polymer ?
#
loop_
_entity_poly.entity_id
_entity_poly.type
_entity_poly.pdbx_seq_one_letter_code
_entity_poly.pdbx_strand_id
1 'polypeptide(L)' 'MATAQKENTLILRMGKFKKDDIDDLRYGEGRIFKKIEYVLEQLQESGQLSENYQPIIVVTKKKKEKDW' A
#
# COMPACT_ATOMS: atom_id res chain seq x y z
N MET A 1 24.20 11.36 -16.86
CA MET A 1 22.86 11.70 -17.37
C MET A 1 21.85 10.96 -16.51
N ALA A 2 21.30 11.59 -15.47
CA ALA A 2 20.25 10.98 -14.66
C ALA A 2 18.94 11.15 -15.43
N THR A 3 18.49 10.11 -16.11
CA THR A 3 17.13 10.03 -16.65
C THR A 3 16.18 10.08 -15.45
N ALA A 4 15.40 11.15 -15.34
CA ALA A 4 14.33 11.25 -14.37
C ALA A 4 13.29 10.16 -14.71
N GLN A 5 13.48 8.97 -14.14
CA GLN A 5 12.48 7.91 -14.12
C GLN A 5 11.24 8.55 -13.51
N LYS A 6 10.17 8.68 -14.31
CA LYS A 6 8.89 9.16 -13.81
C LYS A 6 8.46 8.20 -12.71
N GLU A 7 8.57 8.62 -11.47
CA GLU A 7 8.28 7.78 -10.31
C GLU A 7 6.79 7.39 -10.40
N ASN A 8 6.52 6.14 -10.78
CA ASN A 8 5.17 5.59 -10.81
C ASN A 8 4.71 5.35 -9.37
N THR A 9 4.39 6.42 -8.64
CA THR A 9 3.85 6.33 -7.28
C THR A 9 2.46 5.70 -7.34
N LEU A 10 2.33 4.48 -6.82
CA LEU A 10 1.05 3.81 -6.67
C LEU A 10 0.38 4.20 -5.35
N ILE A 11 -0.75 4.89 -5.43
CA ILE A 11 -1.57 5.19 -4.25
C ILE A 11 -2.71 4.18 -4.18
N LEU A 12 -2.56 3.19 -3.31
CA LEU A 12 -3.61 2.20 -3.03
C LEU A 12 -4.54 2.73 -1.95
N ARG A 13 -5.72 3.22 -2.37
CA ARG A 13 -6.79 3.53 -1.41
C ARG A 13 -7.44 2.24 -0.96
N MET A 14 -7.09 1.82 0.24
CA MET A 14 -7.72 0.68 0.89
C MET A 14 -8.84 1.13 1.84
N GLY A 15 -9.80 0.24 2.11
CA GLY A 15 -11.03 0.56 2.85
C GLY A 15 -10.85 0.84 4.35
N LYS A 16 -11.92 0.61 5.12
CA LYS A 16 -11.87 0.70 6.59
C LYS A 16 -11.30 -0.59 7.16
N PHE A 17 -10.28 -0.47 7.99
CA PHE A 17 -9.64 -1.59 8.68
C PHE A 17 -9.72 -1.43 10.19
N LYS A 18 -9.77 -2.55 10.91
CA LYS A 18 -9.65 -2.55 12.37
C LYS A 18 -8.19 -2.31 12.74
N LYS A 19 -7.97 -1.96 14.02
CA LYS A 19 -6.62 -1.78 14.56
C LYS A 19 -5.79 -3.05 14.38
N ASP A 20 -6.37 -4.20 14.70
CA ASP A 20 -5.68 -5.49 14.64
C ASP A 20 -5.26 -5.82 13.20
N ASP A 21 -6.10 -5.54 12.20
CA ASP A 21 -5.74 -5.75 10.79
C ASP A 21 -4.53 -4.87 10.36
N ILE A 22 -4.38 -3.68 10.96
CA ILE A 22 -3.24 -2.78 10.70
C ILE A 22 -1.99 -3.27 11.44
N ASP A 23 -2.14 -3.82 12.64
CA ASP A 23 -1.03 -4.38 13.39
C ASP A 23 -0.49 -5.64 12.67
N ASP A 24 -1.35 -6.53 12.16
CA ASP A 24 -0.95 -7.67 11.32
C ASP A 24 -0.16 -7.22 10.07
N LEU A 25 -0.62 -6.15 9.40
CA LEU A 25 0.08 -5.58 8.25
C LEU A 25 1.51 -5.14 8.58
N ARG A 26 1.75 -4.62 9.79
CA ARG A 26 3.11 -4.22 10.23
C ARG A 26 4.04 -5.41 10.43
N TYR A 27 3.50 -6.58 10.73
CA TYR A 27 4.27 -7.82 10.85
C TYR A 27 4.45 -8.54 9.51
N GLY A 28 3.94 -7.98 8.41
CA GLY A 28 3.97 -8.64 7.09
C GLY A 28 2.95 -9.76 6.97
N GLU A 29 1.88 -9.72 7.76
CA GLU A 29 0.88 -10.77 7.85
C GLU A 29 -0.54 -10.23 7.62
N GLY A 30 -1.50 -11.16 7.64
CA GLY A 30 -2.92 -10.83 7.60
C GLY A 30 -3.48 -10.56 6.20
N ARG A 31 -4.78 -10.26 6.17
CA ARG A 31 -5.55 -10.14 4.92
C ARG A 31 -5.16 -8.91 4.11
N ILE A 32 -4.76 -7.83 4.77
CA ILE A 32 -4.36 -6.59 4.09
C ILE A 32 -3.06 -6.82 3.33
N PHE A 33 -2.07 -7.43 3.99
CA PHE A 33 -0.78 -7.73 3.37
C PHE A 33 -0.96 -8.58 2.11
N LYS A 34 -1.68 -9.71 2.22
CA LYS A 34 -1.98 -10.59 1.07
C LYS A 34 -2.69 -9.87 -0.07
N LYS A 35 -3.56 -8.91 0.26
CA LYS A 35 -4.25 -8.10 -0.76
C LYS A 35 -3.31 -7.13 -1.46
N ILE A 36 -2.37 -6.53 -0.73
CA ILE A 36 -1.35 -5.65 -1.32
C ILE A 36 -0.43 -6.47 -2.23
N GLU A 37 0.06 -7.61 -1.74
CA GLU A 37 0.89 -8.55 -2.51
C GLU A 37 0.22 -8.94 -3.82
N TYR A 38 -1.03 -9.41 -3.77
CA TYR A 38 -1.81 -9.74 -4.96
C TYR A 38 -1.93 -8.58 -5.95
N VAL A 39 -2.21 -7.36 -5.47
CA VAL A 39 -2.31 -6.18 -6.35
C VAL A 39 -0.95 -5.86 -6.98
N LEU A 40 0.14 -5.95 -6.23
CA LEU A 40 1.48 -5.71 -6.75
C LEU A 40 1.88 -6.75 -7.80
N GLU A 41 1.57 -8.04 -7.58
CA GLU A 41 1.77 -9.11 -8.56
C GLU A 41 1.02 -8.82 -9.86
N GLN A 42 -0.27 -8.46 -9.78
CA GLN A 42 -1.06 -8.12 -10.96
C GLN A 42 -0.51 -6.89 -11.72
N LEU A 43 -0.02 -5.89 -10.99
CA LEU A 43 0.61 -4.71 -11.60
C LEU A 43 1.95 -5.04 -12.25
N GLN A 44 2.69 -5.99 -11.69
CA GLN A 44 3.92 -6.50 -12.28
C GLN A 44 3.64 -7.32 -13.55
N GLU A 45 2.67 -8.24 -13.51
CA GLU A 45 2.23 -9.05 -14.65
C GLU A 45 1.72 -8.18 -15.81
N SER A 46 1.02 -7.08 -15.50
CA SER A 46 0.55 -6.12 -16.50
C SER A 46 1.64 -5.20 -17.09
N GLY A 47 2.89 -5.30 -16.61
CA GLY A 47 4.01 -4.48 -17.05
C GLY A 47 3.95 -3.02 -16.58
N GLN A 48 3.10 -2.71 -15.59
CA GLN A 48 2.94 -1.35 -15.06
C GLN A 48 3.96 -0.99 -13.97
N LEU A 49 4.64 -2.00 -13.43
CA LEU A 49 5.74 -1.87 -12.46
C LEU A 49 7.08 -2.24 -13.11
N SER A 50 8.11 -1.44 -12.85
CA SER A 50 9.49 -1.80 -13.17
C SER A 50 9.99 -2.91 -12.25
N GLU A 51 10.94 -3.74 -12.70
CA GLU A 51 11.53 -4.81 -11.87
C GLU A 51 12.03 -4.34 -10.50
N ASN A 52 12.51 -3.09 -10.38
CA ASN A 52 13.02 -2.52 -9.13
C ASN A 52 12.11 -1.39 -8.62
N TYR A 53 10.89 -1.72 -8.21
CA TYR A 53 9.97 -0.75 -7.60
C TYR A 53 10.07 -0.77 -6.07
N GLN A 54 9.91 0.41 -5.44
CA GLN A 54 9.80 0.54 -3.99
C GLN A 54 8.35 0.93 -3.63
N PRO A 55 7.57 0.03 -3.01
CA PRO A 55 6.22 0.37 -2.60
C PRO A 55 6.22 1.27 -1.35
N ILE A 56 5.44 2.35 -1.38
CA ILE A 56 5.17 3.20 -0.21
C ILE A 56 3.70 3.00 0.20
N ILE A 57 3.49 2.46 1.41
CA ILE A 57 2.14 2.19 1.94
C ILE A 57 1.82 3.23 3.01
N VAL A 58 0.79 4.04 2.76
CA VAL A 58 0.32 5.07 3.71
C VAL A 58 -0.98 4.61 4.37
N VAL A 59 -0.91 4.30 5.67
CA VAL A 59 -2.10 3.96 6.48
C VAL A 59 -2.55 5.21 7.22
N THR A 60 -3.78 5.66 6.95
CA THR A 60 -4.38 6.80 7.63
C THR A 60 -5.50 6.36 8.56
N LYS A 61 -5.67 7.06 9.68
CA LYS A 61 -6.79 6.87 10.60
C LYS A 61 -7.58 8.16 10.67
N LYS A 62 -8.90 8.10 10.44
CA LYS A 62 -9.76 9.25 10.70
C LYS A 62 -9.65 9.59 12.20
N LYS A 63 -9.21 10.82 12.49
CA LYS A 63 -9.20 11.33 13.86
C LYS A 63 -10.64 11.29 14.37
N LYS A 64 -10.87 10.69 15.55
CA LYS A 64 -12.18 10.76 16.21
C LYS A 64 -12.49 12.23 16.45
N GLU A 65 -13.69 12.66 16.06
CA GLU A 65 -14.20 13.97 16.49
C GLU A 65 -14.24 13.96 18.01
N LYS A 66 -13.67 14.99 18.64
CA LYS A 66 -13.82 15.18 20.08
C LYS A 66 -15.24 15.69 20.28
N ASP A 67 -16.16 14.81 20.65
CA ASP A 67 -17.40 15.23 21.31
C ASP A 67 -16.99 15.82 22.66
N TRP A 68 -17.17 17.13 22.79
CA TRP A 68 -17.04 17.88 24.04
C TRP A 68 -18.43 18.25 24.53
#